data_AF-A0A804I174-F1
#
_entry.id   AF-A0A804I174-F1
#
_cell.length_a   1.000
_cell.length_b   1.000
_cell.length_c   1.000
_cell.angle_alpha   90.00
_cell.angle_beta   90.00
_cell.angle_gamma   90.00
#
_symmetry.space_group_name_H-M   'P 1'
#
loop_
_entity.id
_entity.type
_entity.pdbx_description
1 polymer ?
#
loop_
_entity_poly.entity_id
_entity_poly.type
_entity_poly.pdbx_seq_one_letter_code
_entity_poly.pdbx_strand_id
1 'polypeptide(L)'
;MAEAVLVVLVSFLSLALLSFSQDPDLKSGSAYDELRTSGFPVGLLPTNVLTYSLNRTSGAFAVDLDDRCRVTLPPDNYLATYSRRITGKLADRRISDLDGIRVKAFFRWWSITGIRSTGDDLVFEVGVVSAKYPSRNFDESPDCEGRSPRKAAS
;
A
#
# COMPACT_ATOMS: atom_id res chain seq x y z
N MET A 1 51.47 30.01 10.17
CA MET A 1 50.92 28.71 9.70
C MET A 1 49.85 28.14 10.64
N ALA A 2 49.93 28.34 11.96
CA ALA A 2 48.94 27.83 12.92
C ALA A 2 47.54 28.49 12.81
N GLU A 3 47.47 29.80 12.56
CA GLU A 3 46.22 30.56 12.43
C GLU A 3 45.32 30.05 11.29
N ALA A 4 45.91 29.66 10.15
CA ALA A 4 45.17 29.16 8.99
C ALA A 4 44.56 27.77 9.22
N VAL A 5 45.15 26.95 10.09
CA VAL A 5 44.67 25.60 10.41
C VAL A 5 43.42 25.65 11.29
N LEU A 6 43.36 26.62 12.20
CA LEU A 6 42.22 26.80 13.10
C LEU A 6 40.95 27.21 12.33
N VAL A 7 41.08 28.05 11.30
CA VAL A 7 39.96 28.51 10.45
C VAL A 7 39.37 27.36 9.62
N VAL A 8 40.20 26.44 9.12
CA VAL A 8 39.76 25.29 8.32
C VAL A 8 39.03 24.25 9.18
N LEU A 9 39.45 24.06 10.43
CA LEU A 9 38.79 23.12 11.36
C LEU A 9 37.42 23.63 11.84
N VAL A 10 37.27 24.95 12.02
CA VAL A 10 35.99 25.57 12.39
C VAL A 10 34.99 25.56 11.23
N SER A 11 35.46 25.67 9.98
CA SER A 11 34.58 25.58 8.79
C SER A 11 34.08 24.15 8.53
N PHE A 12 34.92 23.13 8.78
CA PHE A 12 34.50 21.73 8.65
C PHE A 12 33.48 21.30 9.73
N LEU A 13 33.61 21.83 10.96
CA LEU A 13 32.68 21.52 12.05
C LEU A 13 31.30 22.17 11.85
N SER A 14 31.25 23.30 11.15
CA SER A 14 29.99 23.98 10.80
C SER A 14 29.25 23.31 9.64
N LEU A 15 29.93 22.63 8.71
CA LEU A 15 29.26 21.80 7.69
C LEU A 15 28.63 20.52 8.26
N ALA A 16 29.21 19.93 9.30
CA ALA A 16 28.70 18.70 9.91
C ALA A 16 27.37 18.92 10.67
N LEU A 17 27.15 20.12 11.23
CA LEU A 17 25.93 20.46 11.97
C LEU A 17 24.75 20.85 11.07
N LEU A 18 24.97 21.10 9.78
CA LEU A 18 23.91 21.48 8.82
C LEU A 18 23.20 20.27 8.20
N SER A 19 23.57 19.04 8.55
CA SER A 19 23.05 17.82 7.90
C SER A 19 21.88 17.14 8.63
N PHE A 20 21.25 17.77 9.63
CA PHE A 20 20.04 17.21 10.26
C PHE A 20 18.92 18.24 10.39
N SER A 21 18.40 18.67 9.25
CA SER A 21 17.03 19.17 9.12
C SER A 21 16.57 18.93 7.69
N GLN A 22 16.55 17.65 7.29
CA GLN A 22 15.52 17.19 6.37
C GLN A 22 14.46 16.58 7.25
N ASP A 23 13.53 17.41 7.70
CA ASP A 23 12.17 16.93 7.83
C ASP A 23 11.70 16.84 6.37
N PRO A 24 11.69 15.65 5.73
CA PRO A 24 10.99 15.58 4.49
C PRO A 24 9.53 15.73 4.92
N ASP A 25 9.01 16.94 4.74
CA ASP A 25 7.63 17.11 4.31
C ASP A 25 7.51 16.38 2.96
N LEU A 26 7.61 15.04 3.03
CA LEU A 26 7.08 14.13 2.07
C LEU A 26 5.66 14.63 1.98
N LYS A 27 5.27 15.09 0.80
CA LYS A 27 3.90 14.88 0.35
C LYS A 27 3.67 13.39 0.56
N SER A 28 3.22 13.02 1.76
CA SER A 28 2.90 11.66 2.11
C SER A 28 1.66 11.42 1.30
N GLY A 29 1.87 10.89 0.09
CA GLY A 29 0.77 10.43 -0.76
C GLY A 29 -0.08 9.49 0.08
N SER A 30 -1.35 9.38 -0.23
CA SER A 30 -2.15 8.31 0.37
C SER A 30 -1.66 6.95 -0.15
N ALA A 31 -2.04 5.85 0.51
CA ALA A 31 -1.81 4.50 -0.04
C ALA A 31 -2.36 4.36 -1.47
N TYR A 32 -3.42 5.09 -1.81
CA TYR A 32 -4.01 5.15 -3.14
C TYR A 32 -3.10 5.86 -4.15
N ASP A 33 -2.37 6.90 -3.73
CA ASP A 33 -1.40 7.58 -4.59
C ASP A 33 -0.20 6.67 -4.89
N GLU A 34 0.23 5.85 -3.93
CA GLU A 34 1.29 4.84 -4.14
C GLU A 34 0.89 3.78 -5.15
N LEU A 35 -0.35 3.29 -5.06
CA LEU A 35 -0.91 2.37 -6.06
C LEU A 35 -0.92 3.00 -7.45
N ARG A 36 -1.47 4.22 -7.57
CA ARG A 36 -1.55 4.93 -8.85
C ARG A 36 -0.17 5.15 -9.47
N THR A 37 0.79 5.59 -8.66
CA THR A 37 2.17 5.83 -9.10
C THR A 37 2.84 4.54 -9.58
N SER A 38 2.48 3.39 -9.01
CA SER A 38 3.00 2.07 -9.38
C SER A 38 2.19 1.39 -10.50
N GLY A 39 1.26 2.09 -11.16
CA GLY A 39 0.48 1.58 -12.29
C GLY A 39 -0.72 0.71 -11.90
N PHE A 40 -1.24 0.88 -10.68
CA PHE A 40 -2.45 0.22 -10.20
C PHE A 40 -3.61 1.19 -10.03
N PRO A 41 -4.86 0.74 -10.27
CA PRO A 41 -6.02 1.54 -9.98
C PRO A 41 -6.27 1.60 -8.46
N VAL A 42 -6.91 2.67 -8.00
CA VAL A 42 -7.07 2.96 -6.57
C VAL A 42 -8.04 2.00 -5.88
N GLY A 43 -8.95 1.38 -6.65
CA GLY A 43 -9.98 0.47 -6.14
C GLY A 43 -9.51 -0.92 -5.73
N LEU A 44 -8.19 -1.16 -5.73
CA LEU A 44 -7.62 -2.33 -5.05
C LEU A 44 -7.68 -2.22 -3.53
N LEU A 45 -7.83 -1.01 -2.98
CA LEU A 45 -7.99 -0.76 -1.56
C LEU A 45 -9.39 -0.25 -1.22
N PRO A 46 -9.99 -0.71 -0.11
CA PRO A 46 -11.28 -0.23 0.36
C PRO A 46 -11.16 1.18 0.96
N THR A 47 -12.27 1.91 1.05
CA THR A 47 -12.30 3.30 1.55
C THR A 47 -11.91 3.49 3.02
N ASN A 48 -11.75 2.42 3.80
CA ASN A 48 -11.50 2.45 5.25
C ASN A 48 -10.03 2.35 5.67
N VAL A 49 -9.09 2.75 4.80
CA VAL A 49 -7.67 2.88 5.13
C VAL A 49 -7.46 3.96 6.20
N LEU A 50 -6.76 3.62 7.29
CA LEU A 50 -6.37 4.56 8.34
C LEU A 50 -4.96 5.09 8.13
N THR A 51 -4.01 4.17 7.99
CA THR A 51 -2.59 4.51 7.87
C THR A 51 -1.92 3.58 6.88
N TYR A 52 -0.76 4.00 6.39
CA TYR A 52 0.07 3.18 5.54
C TYR A 52 1.55 3.45 5.82
N SER A 53 2.39 2.50 5.41
CA SER A 53 3.83 2.64 5.37
C SER A 53 4.37 1.99 4.11
N LEU A 54 5.40 2.60 3.52
CA LEU A 54 6.09 2.08 2.34
C LEU A 54 7.59 2.33 2.48
N ASN A 55 8.38 1.27 2.51
CA ASN A 55 9.83 1.35 2.40
C ASN A 55 10.22 1.49 0.93
N ARG A 56 10.69 2.68 0.53
CA ARG A 56 11.06 2.99 -0.85
C ARG A 56 12.21 2.14 -1.40
N THR A 57 13.08 1.64 -0.53
CA THR A 57 14.25 0.83 -0.93
C THR A 57 13.88 -0.63 -1.14
N SER A 58 13.09 -1.22 -0.24
CA SER A 58 12.72 -2.63 -0.33
C SER A 58 11.39 -2.88 -1.04
N GLY A 59 10.56 -1.84 -1.23
CA GLY A 59 9.19 -1.94 -1.70
C GLY A 59 8.22 -2.49 -0.66
N ALA A 60 8.69 -2.87 0.54
CA ALA A 60 7.83 -3.44 1.57
C ALA A 60 6.80 -2.41 2.05
N PHE A 61 5.52 -2.77 2.04
CA PHE A 61 4.44 -1.92 2.50
C PHE A 61 3.58 -2.60 3.56
N ALA A 62 2.92 -1.77 4.36
CA ALA A 62 1.81 -2.17 5.21
C ALA A 62 0.70 -1.13 5.11
N VAL A 63 -0.55 -1.58 5.04
CA VAL A 63 -1.76 -0.75 5.08
C VAL A 63 -2.60 -1.23 6.26
N ASP A 64 -2.95 -0.30 7.14
CA ASP A 64 -3.82 -0.57 8.28
C ASP A 64 -5.21 0.02 8.02
N LEU A 65 -6.24 -0.81 8.17
CA LEU A 65 -7.65 -0.48 8.03
C LEU A 65 -8.29 -0.25 9.40
N ASP A 66 -9.35 0.57 9.43
CA ASP A 66 -10.13 0.87 10.64
C ASP A 66 -10.74 -0.39 11.26
N ASP A 67 -11.20 -1.31 10.40
CA ASP A 67 -11.62 -2.64 10.80
C ASP A 67 -11.42 -3.62 9.63
N ARG A 68 -11.66 -4.92 9.89
CA ARG A 68 -11.75 -5.92 8.82
C ARG A 68 -12.80 -5.47 7.82
N CYS A 69 -12.47 -5.60 6.55
CA CYS A 69 -13.36 -5.16 5.50
C CYS A 69 -13.88 -6.32 4.67
N ARG A 70 -15.14 -6.22 4.27
CA ARG A 70 -15.76 -7.15 3.33
C ARG A 70 -16.32 -6.33 2.19
N VAL A 71 -16.03 -6.76 0.97
CA VAL A 71 -16.46 -6.11 -0.25
C VAL A 71 -16.87 -7.17 -1.26
N THR A 72 -17.78 -6.80 -2.16
CA THR A 72 -18.15 -7.61 -3.30
C THR A 72 -17.43 -7.09 -4.53
N LEU A 73 -16.52 -7.89 -5.10
CA LEU A 73 -15.71 -7.47 -6.24
C LEU A 73 -16.51 -7.58 -7.54
N PRO A 74 -16.64 -6.49 -8.33
CA PRO A 74 -17.17 -6.55 -9.69
C PRO A 74 -16.17 -7.24 -10.63
N PRO A 75 -16.62 -7.92 -11.71
CA PRO A 75 -18.00 -8.03 -12.18
C PRO A 75 -18.72 -9.31 -11.69
N ASP A 76 -17.99 -10.32 -11.24
CA ASP A 76 -18.53 -11.66 -10.93
C ASP A 76 -19.09 -11.78 -9.50
N ASN A 77 -19.15 -10.67 -8.76
CA ASN A 77 -19.64 -10.58 -7.38
C ASN A 77 -18.92 -11.54 -6.42
N TYR A 78 -17.60 -11.71 -6.60
CA TYR A 78 -16.80 -12.50 -5.67
C TYR A 78 -16.69 -11.79 -4.33
N LEU A 79 -16.97 -12.54 -3.26
CA LEU A 79 -16.83 -12.02 -1.91
C LEU A 79 -15.34 -11.94 -1.53
N ALA A 80 -14.84 -10.74 -1.29
CA ALA A 80 -13.49 -10.50 -0.81
C ALA A 80 -13.51 -10.03 0.65
N THR A 81 -12.50 -10.44 1.41
CA THR A 81 -12.24 -9.98 2.77
C THR A 81 -10.84 -9.44 2.87
N TYR A 82 -10.74 -8.27 3.50
CA TYR A 82 -9.49 -7.61 3.85
C TYR A 82 -9.31 -7.72 5.37
N SER A 83 -8.14 -8.17 5.78
CA SER A 83 -7.67 -8.11 7.16
C SER A 83 -7.46 -6.66 7.59
N ARG A 84 -7.40 -6.43 8.91
CA ARG A 84 -7.09 -5.10 9.46
C ARG A 84 -5.73 -4.58 9.03
N ARG A 85 -4.79 -5.50 8.80
CA ARG A 85 -3.46 -5.19 8.29
C ARG A 85 -3.24 -5.97 7.01
N ILE A 86 -2.80 -5.27 5.97
CA ILE A 86 -2.44 -5.80 4.66
C ILE A 86 -0.96 -5.52 4.47
N THR A 87 -0.19 -6.51 4.02
CA THR A 87 1.25 -6.33 3.79
C THR A 87 1.65 -6.89 2.44
N GLY A 88 2.77 -6.42 1.91
CA GLY A 88 3.35 -6.97 0.70
C GLY A 88 4.57 -6.20 0.24
N LYS A 89 4.96 -6.42 -1.01
CA LYS A 89 6.01 -5.68 -1.70
C LYS A 89 5.43 -5.04 -2.96
N LEU A 90 5.54 -3.72 -3.04
CA LEU A 90 5.13 -2.90 -4.15
C LEU A 90 6.35 -2.57 -5.02
N ALA A 91 6.22 -2.84 -6.31
CA ALA A 91 7.16 -2.50 -7.37
C ALA A 91 6.37 -1.97 -8.58
N ASP A 92 7.08 -1.47 -9.60
CA ASP A 92 6.43 -1.02 -10.83
C ASP A 92 5.55 -2.13 -11.41
N ARG A 93 4.24 -1.85 -11.48
CA ARG A 93 3.19 -2.75 -11.97
C ARG A 93 3.14 -4.14 -11.32
N ARG A 94 3.73 -4.33 -10.14
CA ARG A 94 3.70 -5.60 -9.41
C ARG A 94 3.54 -5.41 -7.91
N ILE A 95 2.58 -6.14 -7.35
CA ILE A 95 2.43 -6.42 -5.92
C ILE A 95 2.77 -7.89 -5.72
N SER A 96 3.64 -8.19 -4.77
CA SER A 96 4.08 -9.56 -4.42
C SER A 96 4.12 -9.75 -2.91
N ASP A 97 4.23 -10.99 -2.47
CA ASP A 97 4.20 -11.35 -1.04
C ASP A 97 2.99 -10.76 -0.30
N LEU A 98 1.85 -10.64 -1.01
CA LEU A 98 0.64 -10.00 -0.51
C LEU A 98 -0.01 -10.90 0.54
N ASP A 99 -0.30 -10.31 1.69
CA ASP A 99 -1.06 -10.95 2.76
C ASP A 99 -2.17 -10.02 3.25
N GLY A 100 -3.25 -10.65 3.74
CA GLY A 100 -4.39 -9.93 4.30
C GLY A 100 -5.57 -9.76 3.33
N ILE A 101 -5.50 -10.26 2.10
CA ILE A 101 -6.65 -10.25 1.17
C ILE A 101 -7.02 -11.68 0.79
N ARG A 102 -8.30 -12.03 0.98
CA ARG A 102 -8.84 -13.35 0.62
C ARG A 102 -10.14 -13.23 -0.14
N VAL A 103 -10.33 -14.11 -1.13
CA VAL A 103 -11.54 -14.21 -1.94
C VAL A 103 -12.22 -15.56 -1.71
N LYS A 104 -13.55 -15.60 -1.80
CA LYS A 104 -14.33 -16.83 -1.69
C LYS A 104 -14.62 -17.41 -3.08
N ALA A 105 -14.10 -18.60 -3.35
CA ALA A 105 -14.36 -19.35 -4.59
C ALA A 105 -14.45 -20.85 -4.28
N PHE A 106 -15.31 -21.59 -5.01
CA PHE A 106 -15.55 -23.03 -4.80
C PHE A 106 -15.78 -23.39 -3.32
N PHE A 107 -16.62 -22.60 -2.63
CA PHE A 107 -16.93 -22.75 -1.20
C PHE A 107 -15.75 -22.61 -0.21
N ARG A 108 -14.55 -22.26 -0.68
CA ARG A 108 -13.34 -22.06 0.13
C ARG A 108 -12.83 -20.63 0.03
N TRP A 109 -12.08 -20.19 1.05
CA TRP A 109 -11.33 -18.94 1.03
C TRP A 109 -9.94 -19.16 0.47
N TRP A 110 -9.54 -18.30 -0.47
CA TRP A 110 -8.24 -18.33 -1.14
C TRP A 110 -7.52 -17.01 -0.92
N SER A 111 -6.24 -17.07 -0.59
CA SER A 111 -5.42 -15.87 -0.43
C SER A 111 -4.99 -15.32 -1.79
N ILE A 112 -5.05 -14.00 -1.94
CA ILE A 112 -4.40 -13.31 -3.05
C ILE A 112 -2.97 -13.01 -2.62
N THR A 113 -2.00 -13.62 -3.29
CA THR A 113 -0.56 -13.54 -2.93
C THR A 113 0.20 -12.53 -3.78
N GLY A 114 -0.41 -12.05 -4.86
CA GLY A 114 0.21 -11.08 -5.76
C GLY A 114 -0.78 -10.51 -6.76
N ILE A 115 -0.43 -9.37 -7.34
CA ILE A 115 -1.21 -8.68 -8.37
C ILE A 115 -0.23 -8.10 -9.38
N ARG A 116 -0.48 -8.29 -10.68
CA ARG A 116 0.30 -7.68 -11.76
C ARG A 116 -0.60 -6.76 -12.58
N SER A 117 -0.10 -5.59 -12.93
CA SER A 117 -0.78 -4.67 -13.85
C SER A 117 -0.14 -4.74 -15.22
N THR A 118 -0.97 -4.83 -16.26
CA THR A 118 -0.54 -4.71 -17.65
C THR A 118 -0.96 -3.37 -18.27
N GLY A 119 -1.54 -2.47 -17.46
CA GLY A 119 -2.26 -1.30 -17.93
C GLY A 119 -3.74 -1.61 -18.04
N ASP A 120 -4.14 -2.32 -19.10
CA ASP A 120 -5.56 -2.60 -19.38
C ASP A 120 -6.16 -3.66 -18.47
N ASP A 121 -5.33 -4.59 -18.01
CA ASP A 121 -5.75 -5.72 -17.18
C ASP A 121 -4.90 -5.88 -15.92
N LEU A 122 -5.56 -6.41 -14.89
CA LEU A 122 -4.97 -6.90 -13.65
C LEU A 122 -4.98 -8.44 -13.63
N VAL A 123 -3.85 -9.01 -13.25
CA VAL A 123 -3.70 -10.45 -13.03
C VAL A 123 -3.50 -10.69 -11.54
N PHE A 124 -4.48 -11.32 -10.91
CA PHE A 124 -4.47 -11.69 -9.50
C PHE A 124 -3.92 -13.10 -9.34
N GLU A 125 -2.88 -13.26 -8.53
CA GLU A 125 -2.30 -14.55 -8.13
C GLU A 125 -3.08 -15.06 -6.91
N VAL A 126 -3.89 -16.11 -7.09
CA VAL A 126 -4.83 -16.65 -6.09
C VAL A 126 -4.45 -18.09 -5.75
N GLY A 127 -3.69 -18.28 -4.68
CA GLY A 127 -3.10 -19.59 -4.37
C GLY A 127 -2.15 -20.05 -5.48
N VAL A 128 -2.52 -21.11 -6.21
CA VAL A 128 -1.73 -21.66 -7.33
C VAL A 128 -2.29 -21.30 -8.71
N VAL A 129 -3.39 -20.56 -8.75
CA VAL A 129 -4.06 -20.16 -10.00
C VAL A 129 -3.96 -18.64 -10.19
N SER A 130 -4.24 -18.19 -11.41
CA SER A 130 -4.32 -16.76 -11.73
C SER A 130 -5.69 -16.42 -12.29
N ALA A 131 -6.20 -15.25 -11.94
CA ALA A 131 -7.43 -14.69 -12.49
C ALA A 131 -7.15 -13.33 -13.13
N LYS A 132 -7.71 -13.09 -14.32
CA LYS A 132 -7.47 -11.88 -15.10
C LYS A 132 -8.75 -11.07 -15.18
N TYR A 133 -8.65 -9.78 -14.84
CA TYR A 133 -9.77 -8.84 -14.89
C TYR A 133 -9.35 -7.51 -15.50
N PRO A 134 -10.25 -6.80 -16.18
CA PRO A 134 -9.96 -5.44 -16.64
C PRO A 134 -9.68 -4.47 -15.49
N SER A 135 -8.64 -3.64 -15.64
CA SER A 135 -8.26 -2.65 -14.61
C SER A 135 -9.37 -1.67 -14.28
N ARG A 136 -10.17 -1.28 -15.30
CA ARG A 136 -11.33 -0.37 -15.18
C ARG A 136 -12.38 -0.81 -14.16
N ASN A 137 -12.44 -2.10 -13.81
CA ASN A 137 -13.37 -2.60 -12.80
C ASN A 137 -12.98 -2.17 -11.37
N PHE A 138 -11.76 -1.62 -11.22
CA PHE A 138 -11.17 -1.24 -9.94
C PHE A 138 -10.83 0.25 -9.90
N ASP A 139 -11.45 1.08 -10.75
CA ASP A 139 -11.17 2.53 -10.78
C ASP A 139 -11.67 3.24 -9.51
N GLU A 140 -12.71 2.70 -8.86
CA GLU A 140 -13.31 3.24 -7.64
C GLU A 140 -13.03 2.35 -6.43
N SER A 141 -12.67 2.96 -5.30
CA SER A 141 -12.47 2.24 -4.05
C SER A 141 -13.80 1.75 -3.46
N PRO A 142 -13.94 0.44 -3.22
CA PRO A 142 -15.19 -0.09 -2.70
C PRO A 142 -15.41 0.33 -1.25
N ASP A 143 -16.67 0.60 -0.92
CA ASP A 143 -17.07 0.86 0.45
C ASP A 143 -17.05 -0.42 1.29
N CYS A 144 -16.72 -0.22 2.56
CA CYS A 144 -16.60 -1.31 3.48
C CYS A 144 -17.96 -1.73 4.06
N GLU A 145 -18.47 -2.91 3.65
CA GLU A 145 -19.80 -3.39 4.05
C GLU A 145 -19.85 -3.99 5.48
N GLY A 146 -18.69 -4.21 6.11
CA GLY A 146 -18.56 -5.01 7.35
C GLY A 146 -18.17 -4.23 8.59
N ARG A 147 -18.28 -2.89 8.61
CA ARG A 147 -17.82 -2.08 9.75
C ARG A 147 -18.55 -2.48 11.04
N SER A 148 -17.80 -2.87 12.08
CA SER A 148 -18.38 -2.96 13.42
C SER A 148 -18.85 -1.57 13.85
N PRO A 149 -20.03 -1.43 14.49
CA PRO A 149 -20.42 -0.16 15.10
C PRO A 149 -19.30 0.28 16.04
N ARG A 150 -18.77 1.49 15.86
CA ARG A 150 -17.85 2.08 16.84
C ARG A 150 -18.62 2.15 18.16
N LYS A 151 -18.14 1.48 19.21
CA LYS A 151 -18.56 1.84 20.58
C LYS A 151 -18.18 3.30 20.76
N ALA A 152 -19.18 4.18 20.89
CA ALA A 152 -18.93 5.54 21.29
C ALA A 152 -18.10 5.49 22.59
N ALA A 153 -16.94 6.14 22.59
CA ALA A 153 -16.17 6.32 23.80
C ALA A 153 -17.06 7.11 24.77
N SER A 154 -17.39 6.49 25.90
CA SER A 154 -18.18 7.07 26.97
C SER A 154 -17.26 7.56 28.08
#